data_AF-S2YGA2-F1
#
_entry.id   AF-S2YGA2-F1
#
_cell.length_a   1.000
_cell.length_b   1.000
_cell.length_c   1.000
_cell.angle_alpha   90.00
_cell.angle_beta   90.00
_cell.angle_gamma   90.00
#
_symmetry.space_group_name_H-M   'P 1'
#
loop_
_entity.id
_entity.type
_entity.pdbx_description
1 polymer ?
#
loop_
_entity_poly.entity_id
_entity_poly.type
_entity_poly.pdbx_seq_one_letter_code
_entity_poly.pdbx_strand_id
1 'polypeptide(L)'
;MTEQTSGRWQGWRTAAGAALYGPGGFYRRPEGPAGHFRTSVHASPLFAEAVARLLCHVDRALDRPESLAFVDMAAGRGELVGGVLAALPAEVLARTRAYAVEIADRPEGLDGRIEWLGEPPRGVTGLLFANEWLDNVPVDVAEVDPAGVVRRVLVRQDGAERLGEPVGGAEARWLDRWWPLPPEGGLRAEIGLPRDEAWADAVAALDRGLAVAVDYAHTLDARPAFGTLTGFRAGRETRPVPDGSCDITAHVALDACAAHATAHAPSGARLLRQRDALRALGITGARPALALASTQPAAYVRALATAGEAAELTAEGGLGDFGWLLQRVGIPDVLAE
;
A
#
# COMPACT_ATOMS: atom_id res chain seq x y z
N MET A 1 20.47 -23.93 -8.34
CA MET A 1 19.01 -24.17 -8.32
C MET A 1 18.73 -25.30 -9.30
N THR A 2 18.29 -26.45 -8.82
CA THR A 2 18.08 -27.67 -9.62
C THR A 2 16.79 -27.59 -10.44
N GLU A 3 16.79 -28.21 -11.62
CA GLU A 3 15.68 -28.35 -12.58
C GLU A 3 14.33 -28.83 -12.00
N GLN A 4 14.26 -29.24 -10.73
CA GLN A 4 13.06 -29.80 -10.10
C GLN A 4 11.97 -28.77 -9.75
N THR A 5 12.27 -27.47 -9.71
CA THR A 5 11.28 -26.43 -9.37
C THR A 5 10.56 -25.84 -10.60
N SER A 6 11.15 -25.90 -11.79
CA SER A 6 10.58 -25.31 -13.01
C SER A 6 9.30 -26.02 -13.50
N GLY A 7 9.07 -27.27 -13.08
CA GLY A 7 7.91 -28.08 -13.46
C GLY A 7 6.75 -28.08 -12.46
N ARG A 8 6.90 -27.48 -11.27
CA ARG A 8 5.93 -27.64 -10.17
C ARG A 8 4.78 -26.64 -10.30
N TRP A 9 3.56 -27.16 -10.25
CA TRP A 9 2.35 -26.35 -10.11
C TRP A 9 2.13 -25.98 -8.64
N GLN A 10 1.84 -24.72 -8.37
CA GLN A 10 1.61 -24.20 -7.03
C GLN A 10 0.61 -23.04 -7.06
N GLY A 11 0.00 -22.71 -5.92
CA GLY A 11 -0.85 -21.52 -5.80
C GLY A 11 -0.06 -20.23 -6.07
N TRP A 12 -0.75 -19.23 -6.60
CA TRP A 12 -0.19 -17.91 -6.86
C TRP A 12 0.47 -17.29 -5.62
N ARG A 13 -0.12 -17.48 -4.43
CA ARG A 13 0.46 -16.95 -3.18
C ARG A 13 1.88 -17.45 -2.97
N THR A 14 2.08 -18.76 -3.09
CA THR A 14 3.39 -19.39 -2.90
C THR A 14 4.37 -18.99 -4.01
N ALA A 15 3.89 -18.91 -5.26
CA ALA A 15 4.72 -18.56 -6.42
C ALA A 15 5.20 -17.11 -6.37
N ALA A 16 4.28 -16.17 -6.17
CA ALA A 16 4.59 -14.76 -6.03
C ALA A 16 5.45 -14.52 -4.78
N GLY A 17 5.15 -15.16 -3.64
CA GLY A 17 5.97 -15.04 -2.44
C GLY A 17 7.43 -15.44 -2.65
N ALA A 18 7.69 -16.55 -3.35
CA ALA A 18 9.05 -16.95 -3.71
C ALA A 18 9.71 -15.98 -4.71
N ALA A 19 8.98 -15.55 -5.74
CA ALA A 19 9.46 -14.66 -6.79
C ALA A 19 9.76 -13.24 -6.31
N LEU A 20 8.98 -12.73 -5.36
CA LEU A 20 9.09 -11.37 -4.83
C LEU A 20 10.08 -11.30 -3.67
N TYR A 21 10.00 -12.26 -2.75
CA TYR A 21 10.65 -12.17 -1.42
C TYR A 21 11.64 -13.28 -1.11
N GLY A 22 11.70 -14.33 -1.93
CA GLY A 22 12.66 -15.42 -1.78
C GLY A 22 14.10 -15.00 -2.09
N PRO A 23 15.07 -15.93 -1.99
CA PRO A 23 16.45 -15.69 -2.40
C PRO A 23 16.51 -15.25 -3.88
N GLY A 24 17.03 -14.05 -4.14
CA GLY A 24 17.08 -13.46 -5.49
C GLY A 24 15.75 -12.90 -6.00
N GLY A 25 14.73 -12.82 -5.13
CA GLY A 25 13.42 -12.26 -5.45
C GLY A 25 13.47 -10.78 -5.80
N PHE A 26 12.44 -10.31 -6.51
CA PHE A 26 12.37 -8.98 -7.11
C PHE A 26 12.72 -7.85 -6.12
N TYR A 27 12.14 -7.86 -4.91
CA TYR A 27 12.32 -6.80 -3.91
C TYR A 27 13.67 -6.85 -3.18
N ARG A 28 14.46 -7.91 -3.34
CA ARG A 28 15.81 -8.03 -2.74
C ARG A 28 16.93 -7.59 -3.68
N ARG A 29 16.61 -7.14 -4.89
CA ARG A 29 17.61 -6.73 -5.88
C ARG A 29 18.10 -5.30 -5.66
N PRO A 30 19.35 -4.96 -6.01
CA PRO A 30 19.91 -3.63 -5.77
C PRO A 30 19.16 -2.49 -6.44
N GLU A 31 18.52 -2.74 -7.59
CA GLU A 31 17.74 -1.73 -8.31
C GLU A 31 16.49 -1.30 -7.51
N GLY A 32 15.95 -2.22 -6.68
CA GLY A 32 14.74 -2.04 -5.89
C GLY A 32 13.49 -1.72 -6.73
N PRO A 33 12.31 -1.61 -6.09
CA PRO A 33 11.08 -1.21 -6.77
C PRO A 33 11.18 0.16 -7.46
N ALA A 34 11.90 1.12 -6.87
CA ALA A 34 12.00 2.45 -7.44
C ALA A 34 12.93 2.56 -8.67
N GLY A 35 13.64 1.50 -9.05
CA GLY A 35 14.22 1.36 -10.39
C GLY A 35 13.19 0.98 -11.47
N HIS A 36 11.98 0.62 -11.06
CA HIS A 36 10.92 0.10 -11.91
C HIS A 36 9.60 0.88 -11.80
N PHE A 37 9.36 1.65 -10.73
CA PHE A 37 8.08 2.33 -10.48
C PHE A 37 8.25 3.80 -10.06
N ARG A 38 7.24 4.60 -10.40
CA ARG A 38 7.01 5.93 -9.83
C ARG A 38 5.73 5.86 -9.01
N THR A 39 5.89 5.78 -7.68
CA THR A 39 4.79 5.80 -6.70
C THR A 39 4.42 7.23 -6.31
N SER A 40 3.35 7.42 -5.50
CA SER A 40 2.99 8.72 -4.94
C SER A 40 4.15 9.38 -4.18
N VAL A 41 4.98 8.58 -3.49
CA VAL A 41 6.18 9.03 -2.77
C VAL A 41 7.22 9.65 -3.71
N HIS A 42 7.34 9.14 -4.94
CA HIS A 42 8.28 9.63 -5.95
C HIS A 42 7.69 10.73 -6.84
N ALA A 43 6.37 10.88 -6.85
CA ALA A 43 5.69 11.85 -7.69
C ALA A 43 5.95 13.29 -7.24
N SER A 44 5.91 13.54 -5.92
CA SER A 44 6.13 14.88 -5.35
C SER A 44 6.45 14.83 -3.85
N PRO A 45 7.33 15.75 -3.35
CA PRO A 45 7.55 15.92 -1.90
C PRO A 45 6.27 16.29 -1.14
N LEU A 46 5.25 16.80 -1.81
CA LEU A 46 3.95 17.14 -1.22
C LEU A 46 3.26 15.94 -0.56
N PHE A 47 3.53 14.71 -1.03
CA PHE A 47 2.99 13.51 -0.40
C PHE A 47 3.58 13.33 1.02
N ALA A 48 4.90 13.45 1.16
CA ALA A 48 5.56 13.39 2.46
C ALA A 48 5.16 14.55 3.38
N GLU A 49 4.95 15.76 2.84
CA GLU A 49 4.39 16.87 3.60
C GLU A 49 2.97 16.58 4.12
N ALA A 50 2.12 15.95 3.31
CA ALA A 50 0.78 15.55 3.72
C ALA A 50 0.84 14.52 4.87
N VAL A 51 1.72 13.52 4.76
CA VAL A 51 1.94 12.52 5.82
C VAL A 51 2.51 13.17 7.09
N ALA A 52 3.42 14.14 6.97
CA ALA A 52 3.92 14.90 8.12
C ALA A 52 2.80 15.72 8.80
N ARG A 53 1.88 16.32 8.04
CA ARG A 53 0.68 16.98 8.58
C ARG A 53 -0.25 16.00 9.28
N LEU A 54 -0.45 14.81 8.71
CA LEU A 54 -1.22 13.73 9.34
C LEU A 54 -0.58 13.30 10.67
N LEU A 55 0.75 13.12 10.70
CA LEU A 55 1.48 12.80 11.93
C LEU A 55 1.30 13.90 12.99
N CYS A 56 1.30 15.18 12.61
CA CYS A 56 0.99 16.27 13.52
C CYS A 56 -0.45 16.25 14.03
N HIS A 57 -1.42 15.76 13.24
CA HIS A 57 -2.80 15.60 13.69
C HIS A 57 -2.91 14.46 14.70
N VAL A 58 -2.24 13.34 14.42
CA VAL A 58 -2.14 12.19 15.33
C VAL A 58 -1.46 12.57 16.64
N ASP A 59 -0.36 13.33 16.59
CA ASP A 59 0.33 13.87 17.77
C ASP A 59 -0.61 14.67 18.68
N ARG A 60 -1.41 15.57 18.10
CA ARG A 60 -2.42 16.35 18.84
C ARG A 60 -3.50 15.45 19.44
N ALA A 61 -4.01 14.48 18.67
CA ALA A 61 -5.04 13.55 19.12
C ALA A 61 -4.56 12.57 20.20
N LEU A 62 -3.25 12.41 20.35
CA LEU A 62 -2.59 11.63 21.39
C LEU A 62 -2.17 12.48 22.60
N ASP A 63 -2.59 13.75 22.67
CA ASP A 63 -2.20 14.70 23.72
C ASP A 63 -0.67 14.96 23.79
N ARG A 64 0.00 14.92 22.63
CA ARG A 64 1.44 15.24 22.46
C ARG A 64 2.36 14.40 23.36
N PRO A 65 2.42 13.06 23.16
CA PRO A 65 3.18 12.15 24.01
C PRO A 65 4.68 12.46 23.99
N GLU A 66 5.44 12.13 25.04
CA GLU A 66 6.89 12.39 25.07
C GLU A 66 7.67 11.74 23.91
N SER A 67 7.16 10.61 23.40
CA SER A 67 7.69 9.89 22.24
C SER A 67 6.56 9.61 21.25
N LEU A 68 6.78 9.94 19.97
CA LEU A 68 5.81 9.75 18.90
C LEU A 68 6.41 8.85 17.81
N ALA A 69 5.83 7.69 17.56
CA ALA A 69 6.30 6.80 16.52
C ALA A 69 5.82 7.24 15.13
N PHE A 70 6.71 7.16 14.15
CA PHE A 70 6.36 7.15 12.74
C PHE A 70 6.93 5.87 12.12
N VAL A 71 6.05 4.95 11.71
CA VAL A 71 6.41 3.66 11.09
C VAL A 71 6.06 3.73 9.62
N ASP A 72 7.07 3.69 8.76
CA ASP A 72 6.97 3.60 7.30
C ASP A 72 7.08 2.12 6.89
N MET A 73 5.95 1.52 6.53
CA MET A 73 5.85 0.11 6.13
C MET A 73 6.14 -0.07 4.65
N ALA A 74 6.97 -1.06 4.31
CA ALA A 74 7.52 -1.23 2.96
C ALA A 74 8.23 0.05 2.49
N ALA A 75 9.17 0.52 3.33
CA ALA A 75 9.76 1.84 3.23
C ALA A 75 10.59 2.07 1.95
N GLY A 76 10.83 1.04 1.12
CA GLY A 76 11.60 1.17 -0.11
C GLY A 76 13.06 1.52 0.21
N ARG A 77 13.50 2.74 -0.10
CA ARG A 77 14.82 3.25 0.33
C ARG A 77 14.71 4.36 1.37
N GLY A 78 13.56 4.47 2.02
CA GLY A 78 13.28 5.45 3.06
C GLY A 78 12.93 6.83 2.52
N GLU A 79 12.48 6.95 1.27
CA GLU A 79 12.07 8.21 0.66
C GLU A 79 10.94 8.90 1.45
N LEU A 80 9.92 8.13 1.86
CA LEU A 80 8.78 8.68 2.59
C LEU A 80 9.19 9.11 4.01
N VAL A 81 9.78 8.22 4.80
CA VAL A 81 10.28 8.57 6.14
C VAL A 81 11.26 9.73 6.14
N GLY A 82 12.19 9.79 5.18
CA GLY A 82 13.12 10.91 5.04
C GLY A 82 12.39 12.22 4.74
N GLY A 83 11.44 12.20 3.80
CA GLY A 83 10.62 13.36 3.46
C GLY A 83 9.74 13.83 4.62
N VAL A 84 9.13 12.91 5.38
CA VAL A 84 8.31 13.22 6.55
C VAL A 84 9.17 13.90 7.61
N LEU A 85 10.33 13.34 7.95
CA LEU A 85 11.23 13.94 8.93
C LEU A 85 11.71 15.33 8.53
N ALA A 86 11.93 15.58 7.23
CA ALA A 86 12.31 16.90 6.72
C ALA A 86 11.15 17.92 6.79
N ALA A 87 9.90 17.47 6.68
CA ALA A 87 8.71 18.31 6.69
C ALA A 87 8.14 18.56 8.09
N LEU A 88 8.58 17.82 9.12
CA LEU A 88 8.05 17.96 10.48
C LEU A 88 8.49 19.27 11.16
N PRO A 89 7.59 19.92 11.93
CA PRO A 89 7.98 20.98 12.84
C PRO A 89 9.02 20.50 13.87
N ALA A 90 9.96 21.36 14.23
CA ALA A 90 11.08 21.01 15.12
C ALA A 90 10.63 20.38 16.47
N GLU A 91 9.51 20.86 17.02
CA GLU A 91 8.94 20.36 18.29
C GLU A 91 8.39 18.93 18.19
N VAL A 92 7.84 18.55 17.03
CA VAL A 92 7.34 17.19 16.78
C VAL A 92 8.51 16.28 16.40
N LEU A 93 9.40 16.78 15.54
CA LEU A 93 10.61 16.07 15.11
C LEU A 93 11.48 15.64 16.31
N ALA A 94 11.62 16.51 17.32
CA ALA A 94 12.42 16.21 18.52
C ALA A 94 11.91 14.99 19.32
N ARG A 95 10.60 14.70 19.26
CA ARG A 95 9.96 13.56 19.93
C ARG A 95 9.73 12.37 19.00
N THR A 96 9.98 12.53 17.70
CA THR A 96 9.66 11.51 16.70
C THR A 96 10.68 10.37 16.76
N ARG A 97 10.18 9.13 16.81
CA ARG A 97 10.94 7.89 16.60
C ARG A 97 10.56 7.34 15.24
N ALA A 98 11.50 7.36 14.31
CA ALA A 98 11.26 7.00 12.92
C ALA A 98 11.71 5.57 12.66
N TYR A 99 10.80 4.75 12.14
CA TYR A 99 11.03 3.36 11.77
C TYR A 99 10.75 3.19 10.29
N ALA A 100 11.68 2.58 9.58
CA ALA A 100 11.50 2.08 8.23
C ALA A 100 11.47 0.55 8.29
N VAL A 101 10.34 -0.04 7.89
CA VAL A 101 10.15 -1.49 7.87
C VAL A 101 10.32 -1.97 6.44
N GLU A 102 11.39 -2.71 6.20
CA GLU A 102 11.78 -3.10 4.86
C GLU A 102 12.63 -4.38 4.89
N ILE A 103 12.40 -5.25 3.92
CA ILE A 103 13.11 -6.53 3.77
C ILE A 103 14.44 -6.39 3.02
N ALA A 104 14.58 -5.32 2.24
CA ALA A 104 15.81 -4.96 1.57
C ALA A 104 16.84 -4.38 2.55
N ASP A 105 18.10 -4.41 2.15
CA ASP A 105 19.19 -3.84 2.95
C ASP A 105 19.04 -2.33 3.09
N ARG A 106 19.45 -1.81 4.25
CA ARG A 106 19.43 -0.37 4.53
C ARG A 106 20.28 0.39 3.48
N PRO A 107 19.72 1.43 2.82
CA PRO A 107 20.48 2.26 1.88
C PRO A 107 21.64 3.01 2.54
N GLU A 108 22.74 3.17 1.80
CA GLU A 108 23.85 4.03 2.19
C GLU A 108 23.41 5.50 2.27
N GLY A 109 23.90 6.22 3.29
CA GLY A 109 23.61 7.65 3.46
C GLY A 109 22.22 7.98 4.02
N LEU A 110 21.37 6.98 4.30
CA LEU A 110 20.10 7.20 4.99
C LEU A 110 20.34 7.72 6.41
N ASP A 111 19.57 8.74 6.80
CA ASP A 111 19.67 9.42 8.10
C ASP A 111 19.75 8.42 9.27
N GLY A 112 20.80 8.50 10.07
CA GLY A 112 21.07 7.59 11.19
C GLY A 112 20.02 7.60 12.29
N ARG A 113 19.10 8.58 12.29
CA ARG A 113 17.94 8.63 13.20
C ARG A 113 16.82 7.65 12.82
N ILE A 114 16.81 7.17 11.57
CA ILE A 114 15.82 6.21 11.08
C ILE A 114 16.26 4.81 11.50
N GLU A 115 15.44 4.12 12.28
CA GLU A 115 15.64 2.72 12.63
C GLU A 115 15.16 1.82 11.49
N TRP A 116 16.00 0.90 11.03
CA TRP A 116 15.69 -0.01 9.91
C TRP A 116 15.37 -1.40 10.44
N LEU A 117 14.15 -1.87 10.20
CA LEU A 117 13.62 -3.10 10.78
C LEU A 117 13.08 -4.04 9.69
N GLY A 118 13.16 -5.35 9.91
CA GLY A 118 12.51 -6.34 9.04
C GLY A 118 11.04 -6.57 9.35
N GLU A 119 10.58 -6.16 10.53
CA GLU A 119 9.21 -6.30 11.02
C GLU A 119 8.77 -5.03 11.78
N PRO A 120 7.48 -4.70 11.80
CA PRO A 120 7.00 -3.50 12.51
C PRO A 120 7.27 -3.58 14.03
N PRO A 121 7.71 -2.47 14.66
CA PRO A 121 7.90 -2.43 16.10
C PRO A 121 6.55 -2.56 16.81
N ARG A 122 6.51 -3.35 17.90
CA ARG A 122 5.28 -3.60 18.67
C ARG A 122 5.13 -2.62 19.84
N GLY A 123 3.89 -2.31 20.20
CA GLY A 123 3.57 -1.48 21.36
C GLY A 123 3.91 0.00 21.15
N VAL A 124 3.86 0.48 19.91
CA VAL A 124 4.21 1.87 19.60
C VAL A 124 2.98 2.77 19.63
N THR A 125 3.20 4.04 19.98
CA THR A 125 2.16 5.08 19.97
C THR A 125 2.48 6.12 18.90
N GLY A 126 1.64 6.26 17.87
CA GLY A 126 1.89 7.19 16.77
C GLY A 126 1.21 6.83 15.44
N LEU A 127 1.91 7.03 14.33
CA LEU A 127 1.41 6.78 12.97
C LEU A 127 2.16 5.61 12.35
N LEU A 128 1.42 4.59 11.90
CA LEU A 128 1.91 3.58 10.95
C LEU A 128 1.34 3.91 9.57
N PHE A 129 2.20 4.00 8.56
CA PHE A 129 1.83 4.36 7.21
C PHE A 129 2.39 3.32 6.24
N ALA A 130 1.51 2.70 5.45
CA ALA A 130 1.85 1.66 4.49
C ALA A 130 1.39 2.12 3.10
N ASN A 131 2.32 2.60 2.28
CA ASN A 131 2.03 3.02 0.91
C ASN A 131 2.41 1.91 -0.07
N GLU A 132 1.44 1.43 -0.85
CA GLU A 132 1.62 0.39 -1.89
C GLU A 132 2.27 -0.89 -1.30
N TRP A 133 1.76 -1.29 -0.14
CA TRP A 133 2.24 -2.47 0.57
C TRP A 133 1.30 -3.66 0.40
N LEU A 134 -0.01 -3.45 0.55
CA LEU A 134 -0.96 -4.57 0.58
C LEU A 134 -1.14 -5.19 -0.80
N ASP A 135 -1.00 -4.40 -1.87
CA ASP A 135 -1.05 -4.90 -3.24
C ASP A 135 0.08 -5.93 -3.54
N ASN A 136 1.21 -5.79 -2.84
CA ASN A 136 2.37 -6.67 -2.91
C ASN A 136 2.34 -7.83 -1.91
N VAL A 137 1.36 -7.89 -1.00
CA VAL A 137 1.15 -9.08 -0.15
C VAL A 137 0.59 -10.22 -1.03
N PRO A 138 1.28 -11.37 -1.14
CA PRO A 138 0.90 -12.42 -2.07
C PRO A 138 -0.44 -13.06 -1.73
N VAL A 139 -1.25 -13.31 -2.75
CA VAL A 139 -2.59 -13.90 -2.67
C VAL A 139 -2.73 -15.05 -3.66
N ASP A 140 -3.64 -15.97 -3.35
CA ASP A 140 -4.06 -16.97 -4.34
C ASP A 140 -5.15 -16.36 -5.23
N VAL A 141 -5.20 -16.83 -6.48
CA VAL A 141 -6.27 -16.48 -7.43
C VAL A 141 -7.27 -17.62 -7.50
N ALA A 142 -8.56 -17.30 -7.49
CA ALA A 142 -9.65 -18.21 -7.78
C ALA A 142 -10.18 -17.93 -9.19
N GLU A 143 -10.62 -18.97 -9.90
CA GLU A 143 -11.31 -18.88 -11.18
C GLU A 143 -12.49 -19.85 -11.22
N VAL A 144 -13.61 -19.41 -11.78
CA VAL A 144 -14.79 -20.26 -11.98
C VAL A 144 -14.58 -21.16 -13.20
N ASP A 145 -14.66 -22.47 -13.00
CA ASP A 145 -14.54 -23.43 -14.10
C ASP A 145 -15.80 -23.49 -14.99
N PRO A 146 -15.76 -24.17 -16.16
CA PRO A 146 -16.94 -24.28 -17.03
C PRO A 146 -18.15 -24.99 -16.42
N ALA A 147 -17.99 -25.69 -15.29
CA ALA A 147 -19.07 -26.32 -14.54
C ALA A 147 -19.63 -25.42 -13.41
N GLY A 148 -19.13 -24.18 -13.29
CA GLY A 148 -19.55 -23.22 -12.28
C GLY A 148 -18.88 -23.41 -10.91
N VAL A 149 -17.79 -24.19 -10.83
CA VAL A 149 -17.07 -24.44 -9.57
C VAL A 149 -15.90 -23.48 -9.44
N VAL A 150 -15.82 -22.77 -8.32
CA VAL A 150 -14.69 -21.90 -7.98
C VAL A 150 -13.46 -22.76 -7.65
N ARG A 151 -12.42 -22.68 -8.48
CA ARG A 151 -11.17 -23.44 -8.33
C ARG A 151 -9.99 -22.51 -8.08
N ARG A 152 -9.01 -22.99 -7.30
CA ARG A 152 -7.74 -22.29 -7.14
C ARG A 152 -6.96 -22.34 -8.46
N VAL A 153 -6.48 -21.20 -8.93
CA VAL A 153 -5.54 -21.12 -10.05
C VAL A 153 -4.14 -21.52 -9.57
N LEU A 154 -3.56 -22.50 -10.25
CA LEU A 154 -2.18 -22.93 -10.05
C LEU A 154 -1.32 -22.35 -11.16
N VAL A 155 -0.10 -21.96 -10.82
CA VAL A 155 0.86 -21.35 -11.73
C VAL A 155 2.20 -22.09 -11.69
N ARG A 156 2.91 -22.07 -12.80
CA ARG A 156 4.32 -22.49 -12.93
C ARG A 156 5.24 -21.28 -13.05
N GLN A 157 6.55 -21.51 -12.90
CA GLN A 157 7.56 -20.45 -12.98
C GLN A 157 7.55 -19.69 -14.32
N ASP A 158 7.13 -20.32 -15.42
CA ASP A 158 6.96 -19.70 -16.75
C ASP A 158 5.64 -18.89 -16.90
N GLY A 159 4.88 -18.77 -15.81
CA GLY A 159 3.59 -18.09 -15.74
C GLY A 159 2.43 -18.91 -16.32
N ALA A 160 2.65 -20.14 -16.82
CA ALA A 160 1.56 -20.98 -17.29
C ALA A 160 0.60 -21.28 -16.13
N GLU A 161 -0.70 -21.13 -16.38
CA GLU A 161 -1.76 -21.33 -15.40
C GLU A 161 -2.58 -22.59 -15.70
N ARG A 162 -3.16 -23.19 -14.66
CA ARG A 162 -4.22 -24.20 -14.78
C ARG A 162 -5.14 -24.16 -13.56
N LEU A 163 -6.36 -24.68 -13.71
CA LEU A 163 -7.27 -24.86 -12.59
C LEU A 163 -6.84 -26.04 -11.71
N GLY A 164 -6.83 -25.82 -10.40
CA GLY A 164 -6.55 -26.81 -9.38
C GLY A 164 -7.81 -27.32 -8.68
N GLU A 165 -7.67 -27.60 -7.39
CA GLU A 165 -8.78 -28.06 -6.56
C GLU A 165 -9.80 -26.95 -6.29
N PRO A 166 -11.07 -27.31 -5.99
CA PRO A 166 -12.06 -26.36 -5.53
C PRO A 166 -11.58 -25.56 -4.32
N VAL A 167 -11.91 -24.27 -4.27
CA VAL A 167 -11.60 -23.43 -3.11
C VAL A 167 -12.51 -23.83 -1.95
N GLY A 168 -11.94 -23.98 -0.76
CA GLY A 168 -12.66 -24.42 0.43
C GLY A 168 -12.26 -23.64 1.69
N GLY A 169 -12.87 -23.99 2.82
CA GLY A 169 -12.46 -23.48 4.13
C GLY A 169 -12.65 -21.97 4.31
N ALA A 170 -11.65 -21.32 4.91
CA ALA A 170 -11.69 -19.88 5.21
C ALA A 170 -11.69 -19.01 3.95
N GLU A 171 -10.99 -19.45 2.90
CA GLU A 171 -10.89 -18.75 1.63
C GLU A 171 -12.21 -18.74 0.87
N ALA A 172 -12.94 -19.87 0.85
CA ALA A 172 -14.28 -19.92 0.25
C ALA A 172 -15.26 -18.97 0.97
N ARG A 173 -15.24 -18.96 2.31
CA ARG A 173 -16.06 -18.02 3.10
C ARG A 173 -15.67 -16.55 2.87
N TRP A 174 -14.38 -16.30 2.64
CA TRP A 174 -13.90 -14.97 2.29
C TRP A 174 -14.46 -14.55 0.93
N LEU A 175 -14.39 -15.42 -0.09
CA LEU A 175 -14.97 -15.16 -1.41
C LEU A 175 -16.48 -14.94 -1.34
N ASP A 176 -17.23 -15.78 -0.63
CA ASP A 176 -18.68 -15.64 -0.50
C ASP A 176 -19.10 -14.26 0.04
N ARG A 177 -18.29 -13.69 0.93
CA ARG A 177 -18.56 -12.39 1.56
C ARG A 177 -17.96 -11.21 0.79
N TRP A 178 -16.76 -11.38 0.26
CA TRP A 178 -15.89 -10.31 -0.22
C TRP A 178 -15.40 -10.51 -1.64
N TRP A 179 -15.90 -11.46 -2.42
CA TRP A 179 -15.78 -11.48 -3.87
C TRP A 179 -16.68 -12.59 -4.44
N PRO A 180 -18.01 -12.47 -4.29
CA PRO A 180 -18.91 -13.54 -4.69
C PRO A 180 -18.80 -13.76 -6.20
N LEU A 181 -18.44 -14.98 -6.59
CA LEU A 181 -18.29 -15.39 -7.98
C LEU A 181 -19.54 -16.16 -8.43
N PRO A 182 -20.37 -15.60 -9.32
CA PRO A 182 -21.48 -16.37 -9.89
C PRO A 182 -20.93 -17.56 -10.72
N PRO A 183 -21.74 -18.60 -10.97
CA PRO A 183 -21.31 -19.81 -11.69
C PRO A 183 -21.19 -19.57 -13.20
N GLU A 184 -20.45 -18.53 -13.59
CA GLU A 184 -20.10 -18.16 -14.95
C GLU A 184 -18.61 -18.39 -15.16
N GLY A 185 -18.27 -19.28 -16.09
CA GLY A 185 -16.90 -19.71 -16.31
C GLY A 185 -15.96 -18.56 -16.71
N GLY A 186 -14.75 -18.57 -16.17
CA GLY A 186 -13.69 -17.59 -16.44
C GLY A 186 -13.70 -16.35 -15.55
N LEU A 187 -14.70 -16.18 -14.66
CA LEU A 187 -14.65 -15.13 -13.64
C LEU A 187 -13.54 -15.42 -12.63
N ARG A 188 -12.81 -14.38 -12.23
CA ARG A 188 -11.64 -14.48 -11.35
C ARG A 188 -11.74 -13.55 -10.15
N ALA A 189 -11.11 -13.97 -9.06
CA ALA A 189 -10.95 -13.17 -7.86
C ALA A 189 -9.58 -13.41 -7.21
N GLU A 190 -8.98 -12.36 -6.68
CA GLU A 190 -7.86 -12.48 -5.75
C GLU A 190 -8.38 -12.74 -4.33
N ILE A 191 -7.97 -13.84 -3.70
CA ILE A 191 -8.39 -14.23 -2.35
C ILE A 191 -7.61 -13.38 -1.32
N GLY A 192 -8.22 -12.30 -0.85
CA GLY A 192 -7.58 -11.27 -0.04
C GLY A 192 -7.35 -11.60 1.44
N LEU A 193 -7.76 -12.78 1.93
CA LEU A 193 -7.60 -13.15 3.35
C LEU A 193 -6.17 -12.95 3.90
N PRO A 194 -5.08 -13.27 3.18
CA PRO A 194 -3.71 -12.99 3.66
C PRO A 194 -3.42 -11.49 3.84
N ARG A 195 -4.04 -10.62 3.03
CA ARG A 195 -3.93 -9.15 3.14
C ARG A 195 -4.71 -8.65 4.35
N ASP A 196 -5.89 -9.19 4.59
CA ASP A 196 -6.69 -8.90 5.78
C ASP A 196 -5.91 -9.21 7.07
N GLU A 197 -5.28 -10.40 7.12
CA GLU A 197 -4.44 -10.86 8.24
C GLU A 197 -3.21 -9.97 8.41
N ALA A 198 -2.49 -9.67 7.31
CA ALA A 198 -1.32 -8.81 7.34
C ALA A 198 -1.66 -7.39 7.81
N TRP A 199 -2.75 -6.80 7.30
CA TRP A 199 -3.21 -5.49 7.73
C TRP A 199 -3.58 -5.47 9.22
N ALA A 200 -4.32 -6.47 9.70
CA ALA A 200 -4.66 -6.58 11.11
C ALA A 200 -3.43 -6.73 12.01
N ASP A 201 -2.42 -7.49 11.59
CA ASP A 201 -1.15 -7.61 12.32
C ASP A 201 -0.38 -6.29 12.37
N ALA A 202 -0.32 -5.55 11.26
CA ALA A 202 0.29 -4.22 11.22
C ALA A 202 -0.45 -3.24 12.16
N VAL A 203 -1.78 -3.23 12.14
CA VAL A 203 -2.60 -2.41 13.07
C VAL A 203 -2.31 -2.78 14.53
N ALA A 204 -2.16 -4.07 14.83
CA ALA A 204 -1.86 -4.58 16.18
C ALA A 204 -0.46 -4.20 16.69
N ALA A 205 0.40 -3.63 15.84
CA ALA A 205 1.67 -3.05 16.27
C ALA A 205 1.48 -1.75 17.08
N LEU A 206 0.34 -1.07 16.91
CA LEU A 206 0.00 0.16 17.62
C LEU A 206 -0.71 -0.11 18.95
N ASP A 207 -0.22 0.49 20.04
CA ASP A 207 -0.98 0.59 21.29
C ASP A 207 -2.06 1.67 21.18
N ARG A 208 -1.69 2.82 20.59
CA ARG A 208 -2.56 3.95 20.31
C ARG A 208 -2.06 4.73 19.09
N GLY A 209 -2.96 5.28 18.29
CA GLY A 209 -2.61 6.10 17.14
C GLY A 209 -3.43 5.77 15.90
N LEU A 210 -2.80 5.91 14.74
CA LEU A 210 -3.44 5.70 13.44
C LEU A 210 -2.58 4.78 12.59
N ALA A 211 -3.19 3.75 11.99
CA ALA A 211 -2.61 3.01 10.89
C ALA A 211 -3.29 3.44 9.58
N VAL A 212 -2.50 3.68 8.53
CA VAL A 212 -2.98 4.02 7.19
C VAL A 212 -2.40 3.07 6.16
N ALA A 213 -3.26 2.47 5.33
CA ALA A 213 -2.85 1.80 4.09
C ALA A 213 -3.30 2.62 2.88
N VAL A 214 -2.42 2.79 1.89
CA VAL A 214 -2.68 3.49 0.64
C VAL A 214 -2.35 2.57 -0.52
N ASP A 215 -3.35 2.14 -1.28
CA ASP A 215 -3.16 1.12 -2.32
C ASP A 215 -4.12 1.32 -3.50
N TYR A 216 -3.78 0.74 -4.65
CA TYR A 216 -4.74 0.52 -5.73
C TYR A 216 -5.83 -0.42 -5.22
N ALA A 217 -7.08 0.01 -5.25
CA ALA A 217 -8.15 -0.69 -4.54
C ALA A 217 -9.48 -0.65 -5.29
N HIS A 218 -10.33 -1.60 -4.94
CA HIS A 218 -11.73 -1.66 -5.36
C HIS A 218 -12.62 -1.99 -4.16
N THR A 219 -13.89 -1.58 -4.24
CA THR A 219 -14.94 -1.91 -3.27
C THR A 219 -15.79 -3.07 -3.77
N LEU A 220 -16.60 -3.66 -2.89
CA LEU A 220 -17.50 -4.78 -3.21
C LEU A 220 -18.32 -4.59 -4.50
N ASP A 221 -18.79 -3.38 -4.76
CA ASP A 221 -19.61 -2.99 -5.91
C ASP A 221 -18.81 -2.71 -7.19
N ALA A 222 -17.48 -2.61 -7.10
CA ALA A 222 -16.59 -2.24 -8.20
C ALA A 222 -15.53 -3.31 -8.51
N ARG A 223 -15.68 -4.53 -7.98
CA ARG A 223 -14.70 -5.60 -8.21
C ARG A 223 -14.69 -6.06 -9.67
N PRO A 224 -13.52 -6.14 -10.32
CA PRO A 224 -13.44 -6.54 -11.72
C PRO A 224 -13.72 -8.03 -11.89
N ALA A 225 -14.45 -8.36 -12.96
CA ALA A 225 -14.86 -9.73 -13.27
C ALA A 225 -13.70 -10.70 -13.49
N PHE A 226 -12.53 -10.20 -13.91
CA PHE A 226 -11.37 -11.01 -14.28
C PHE A 226 -10.16 -10.81 -13.34
N GLY A 227 -10.41 -10.25 -12.15
CA GLY A 227 -9.34 -9.91 -11.21
C GLY A 227 -8.46 -8.75 -11.70
N THR A 228 -7.33 -8.56 -11.02
CA THR A 228 -6.37 -7.48 -11.26
C THR A 228 -4.91 -7.93 -11.19
N LEU A 229 -4.65 -9.22 -10.95
CA LEU A 229 -3.29 -9.74 -10.92
C LEU A 229 -2.53 -9.38 -12.21
N THR A 230 -1.45 -8.62 -12.05
CA THR A 230 -0.64 -8.13 -13.15
C THR A 230 0.84 -8.18 -12.78
N GLY A 231 1.69 -8.10 -13.80
CA GLY A 231 3.12 -7.99 -13.63
C GLY A 231 3.62 -6.63 -14.07
N PHE A 232 4.72 -6.17 -13.50
CA PHE A 232 5.35 -4.94 -13.98
C PHE A 232 6.86 -5.06 -14.11
N ARG A 233 7.38 -4.54 -15.23
CA ARG A 233 8.81 -4.59 -15.55
C ARG A 233 9.21 -3.28 -16.22
N ALA A 234 10.22 -2.62 -15.66
CA ALA A 234 10.74 -1.35 -16.19
C ALA A 234 9.63 -0.31 -16.44
N GLY A 235 8.73 -0.13 -15.48
CA GLY A 235 7.64 0.85 -15.52
C GLY A 235 6.51 0.51 -16.48
N ARG A 236 6.43 -0.73 -16.96
CA ARG A 236 5.40 -1.17 -17.90
C ARG A 236 4.69 -2.40 -17.38
N GLU A 237 3.37 -2.38 -17.53
CA GLU A 237 2.52 -3.54 -17.30
C GLU A 237 2.90 -4.69 -18.25
N THR A 238 2.89 -5.90 -17.73
CA THR A 238 3.22 -7.13 -18.44
C THR A 238 2.44 -8.29 -17.84
N ARG A 239 2.47 -9.45 -18.50
CA ARG A 239 1.93 -10.68 -17.94
C ARG A 239 2.69 -11.05 -16.65
N PRO A 240 2.00 -11.39 -15.55
CA PRO A 240 2.68 -11.82 -14.33
C PRO A 240 3.40 -13.15 -14.56
N VAL A 241 4.68 -13.22 -14.17
CA VAL A 241 5.52 -14.41 -14.26
C VAL A 241 6.28 -14.58 -12.93
N PRO A 242 6.04 -15.66 -12.15
CA PRO A 242 6.66 -15.84 -10.84
C PRO A 242 8.08 -16.42 -10.93
N ASP A 243 8.95 -15.76 -11.69
CA ASP A 243 10.38 -16.05 -11.82
C ASP A 243 11.27 -14.95 -11.22
N GLY A 244 10.65 -13.94 -10.62
CA GLY A 244 11.30 -12.76 -10.03
C GLY A 244 11.76 -11.72 -11.05
N SER A 245 11.46 -11.89 -12.33
CA SER A 245 11.90 -10.98 -13.39
C SER A 245 10.99 -9.76 -13.58
N CYS A 246 9.81 -9.78 -12.97
CA CYS A 246 8.91 -8.65 -12.81
C CYS A 246 8.38 -8.61 -11.37
N ASP A 247 7.85 -7.45 -10.99
CA ASP A 247 6.94 -7.36 -9.87
C ASP A 247 5.62 -8.08 -10.18
N ILE A 248 4.87 -8.46 -9.14
CA ILE A 248 3.58 -9.14 -9.23
C ILE A 248 2.66 -8.53 -8.17
N THR A 249 1.65 -7.80 -8.61
CA THR A 249 0.72 -7.07 -7.75
C THR A 249 -0.72 -7.34 -8.18
N ALA A 250 -1.66 -7.06 -7.28
CA ALA A 250 -3.08 -7.03 -7.57
C ALA A 250 -3.77 -5.99 -6.69
N HIS A 251 -4.80 -5.33 -7.20
CA HIS A 251 -5.58 -4.36 -6.42
C HIS A 251 -6.16 -4.97 -5.14
N VAL A 252 -6.40 -4.13 -4.14
CA VAL A 252 -6.74 -4.53 -2.78
C VAL A 252 -8.23 -4.34 -2.51
N ALA A 253 -8.86 -5.37 -1.92
CA ALA A 253 -10.19 -5.27 -1.31
C ALA A 253 -10.10 -4.57 0.06
N LEU A 254 -9.85 -3.25 0.08
CA LEU A 254 -9.67 -2.51 1.34
C LEU A 254 -10.90 -2.54 2.26
N ASP A 255 -12.09 -2.80 1.71
CA ASP A 255 -13.31 -3.03 2.47
C ASP A 255 -13.26 -4.31 3.31
N ALA A 256 -12.65 -5.37 2.78
CA ALA A 256 -12.37 -6.60 3.52
C ALA A 256 -11.33 -6.37 4.62
N CYS A 257 -10.22 -5.70 4.31
CA CYS A 257 -9.17 -5.35 5.28
C CYS A 257 -9.75 -4.53 6.44
N ALA A 258 -10.56 -3.51 6.14
CA ALA A 258 -11.21 -2.65 7.12
C ALA A 258 -12.10 -3.44 8.09
N ALA A 259 -12.93 -4.33 7.55
CA ALA A 259 -13.84 -5.15 8.35
C ALA A 259 -13.09 -6.18 9.20
N HIS A 260 -12.02 -6.77 8.68
CA HIS A 260 -11.21 -7.75 9.41
C HIS A 260 -10.45 -7.11 10.56
N ALA A 261 -9.79 -5.96 10.33
CA ALA A 261 -9.08 -5.24 11.39
C ALA A 261 -10.05 -4.75 12.48
N THR A 262 -11.22 -4.24 12.11
CA THR A 262 -12.24 -3.78 13.09
C THR A 262 -12.76 -4.91 13.98
N ALA A 263 -12.83 -6.14 13.46
CA ALA A 263 -13.22 -7.30 14.27
C ALA A 263 -12.19 -7.65 15.37
N HIS A 264 -10.92 -7.28 15.17
CA HIS A 264 -9.81 -7.53 16.10
C HIS A 264 -9.43 -6.30 16.94
N ALA A 265 -9.79 -5.09 16.48
CA ALA A 265 -9.63 -3.82 17.17
C ALA A 265 -10.87 -2.93 16.91
N PRO A 266 -11.82 -2.80 17.84
CA PRO A 266 -13.13 -2.17 17.59
C PRO A 266 -13.12 -0.66 17.28
N SER A 267 -11.94 -0.04 17.19
CA SER A 267 -11.80 1.33 16.74
C SER A 267 -12.13 1.43 15.24
N GLY A 268 -12.97 2.39 14.85
CA GLY A 268 -13.60 2.35 13.53
C GLY A 268 -12.63 2.64 12.37
N ALA A 269 -12.75 1.84 11.30
CA ALA A 269 -12.10 2.07 10.01
C ALA A 269 -12.81 3.16 9.19
N ARG A 270 -12.06 3.87 8.33
CA ARG A 270 -12.60 4.81 7.33
C ARG A 270 -11.89 4.61 6.00
N LEU A 271 -12.66 4.52 4.92
CA LEU A 271 -12.15 4.48 3.55
C LEU A 271 -12.32 5.84 2.88
N LEU A 272 -11.28 6.31 2.21
CA LEU A 272 -11.25 7.54 1.43
C LEU A 272 -10.60 7.29 0.08
N ARG A 273 -10.83 8.18 -0.88
CA ARG A 273 -9.94 8.29 -2.04
C ARG A 273 -8.73 9.14 -1.65
N GLN A 274 -7.57 8.86 -2.26
CA GLN A 274 -6.35 9.62 -2.03
C GLN A 274 -6.56 11.11 -2.24
N ARG A 275 -7.30 11.50 -3.30
CA ARG A 275 -7.61 12.91 -3.53
C ARG A 275 -8.32 13.58 -2.35
N ASP A 276 -9.20 12.87 -1.65
CA ASP A 276 -9.98 13.42 -0.55
C ASP A 276 -9.14 13.48 0.74
N ALA A 277 -8.34 12.44 0.99
CA ALA A 277 -7.38 12.44 2.09
C ALA A 277 -6.34 13.55 1.94
N LEU A 278 -5.75 13.70 0.75
CA LEU A 278 -4.76 14.73 0.46
C LEU A 278 -5.36 16.14 0.53
N ARG A 279 -6.60 16.35 0.05
CA ARG A 279 -7.31 17.62 0.22
C ARG A 279 -7.55 17.96 1.68
N ALA A 280 -7.97 16.99 2.49
CA ALA A 280 -8.13 17.17 3.95
C ALA A 280 -6.80 17.51 4.65
N LEU A 281 -5.68 17.08 4.07
CA LEU A 281 -4.32 17.42 4.52
C LEU A 281 -3.77 18.71 3.86
N GLY A 282 -4.61 19.46 3.15
CA GLY A 282 -4.27 20.77 2.57
C GLY A 282 -3.43 20.70 1.29
N ILE A 283 -3.44 19.57 0.58
CA ILE A 283 -2.84 19.46 -0.75
C ILE A 283 -3.92 19.81 -1.78
N THR A 284 -3.70 20.89 -2.52
CA THR A 284 -4.65 21.37 -3.53
C THR A 284 -3.91 21.71 -4.82
N GLY A 285 -4.44 21.27 -5.96
CA GLY A 285 -3.96 21.67 -7.29
C GLY A 285 -4.47 23.04 -7.75
N ALA A 286 -4.91 23.89 -6.82
CA ALA A 286 -5.46 25.20 -7.14
C ALA A 286 -4.37 26.10 -7.75
N ARG A 287 -4.66 26.72 -8.89
CA ARG A 287 -3.70 27.61 -9.55
C ARG A 287 -3.47 28.86 -8.70
N PRO A 288 -2.21 29.36 -8.61
CA PRO A 288 -1.93 30.62 -7.94
C PRO A 288 -2.63 31.80 -8.63
N ALA A 289 -2.90 32.86 -7.87
CA ALA A 289 -3.52 34.07 -8.40
C ALA A 289 -2.69 34.66 -9.55
N LEU A 290 -3.33 34.93 -10.70
CA LEU A 290 -2.65 35.41 -11.91
C LEU A 290 -1.89 36.73 -11.69
N ALA A 291 -2.35 37.58 -10.76
CA ALA A 291 -1.66 38.82 -10.40
C ALA A 291 -0.20 38.59 -9.96
N LEU A 292 0.12 37.43 -9.35
CA LEU A 292 1.49 37.07 -8.99
C LEU A 292 2.39 36.94 -10.22
N ALA A 293 1.86 36.56 -11.38
CA ALA A 293 2.65 36.47 -12.61
C ALA A 293 3.24 37.83 -13.02
N SER A 294 2.56 38.92 -12.67
CA SER A 294 3.04 40.28 -12.95
C SER A 294 3.80 40.89 -11.77
N THR A 295 3.38 40.65 -10.53
CA THR A 295 4.00 41.29 -9.35
C THR A 295 5.21 40.53 -8.82
N GLN A 296 5.19 39.19 -8.88
CA GLN A 296 6.21 38.30 -8.36
C GLN A 296 6.36 37.05 -9.25
N PRO A 297 6.87 37.18 -10.49
CA PRO A 297 6.83 36.10 -11.49
C PRO A 297 7.48 34.79 -11.01
N ALA A 298 8.60 34.87 -10.29
CA ALA A 298 9.28 33.69 -9.76
C ALA A 298 8.46 32.97 -8.68
N ALA A 299 7.70 33.71 -7.86
CA ALA A 299 6.80 33.12 -6.88
C ALA A 299 5.60 32.45 -7.56
N TYR A 300 5.06 33.06 -8.62
CA TYR A 300 4.00 32.47 -9.43
C TYR A 300 4.44 31.14 -10.07
N VAL A 301 5.61 31.09 -10.71
CA VAL A 301 6.11 29.87 -11.35
C VAL A 301 6.31 28.75 -10.33
N ARG A 302 6.89 29.04 -9.15
CA ARG A 302 7.03 28.05 -8.07
C ARG A 302 5.66 27.53 -7.60
N ALA A 303 4.72 28.44 -7.33
CA ALA A 303 3.39 28.06 -6.89
C ALA A 303 2.62 27.27 -7.97
N LEU A 304 2.83 27.57 -9.25
CA LEU A 304 2.22 26.84 -10.36
C LEU A 304 2.82 25.43 -10.51
N ALA A 305 4.13 25.27 -10.29
CA ALA A 305 4.77 23.96 -10.27
C ALA A 305 4.20 23.09 -9.12
N THR A 306 4.13 23.65 -7.91
CA THR A 306 3.49 22.99 -6.75
C THR A 306 2.04 22.60 -7.04
N ALA A 307 1.27 23.48 -7.68
CA ALA A 307 -0.11 23.16 -8.07
C ALA A 307 -0.20 22.02 -9.10
N GLY A 308 0.77 21.94 -10.03
CA GLY A 308 0.87 20.83 -11.00
C GLY A 308 1.17 19.49 -10.33
N GLU A 309 2.12 19.46 -9.41
CA GLU A 309 2.45 18.28 -8.60
C GLU A 309 1.26 17.81 -7.75
N ALA A 310 0.59 18.74 -7.06
CA ALA A 310 -0.62 18.45 -6.31
C ALA A 310 -1.76 17.92 -7.20
N ALA A 311 -1.86 18.43 -8.44
CA ALA A 311 -2.84 17.94 -9.41
C ALA A 311 -2.54 16.50 -9.85
N GLU A 312 -1.27 16.11 -10.03
CA GLU A 312 -0.88 14.71 -10.32
C GLU A 312 -1.32 13.76 -9.19
N LEU A 313 -1.02 14.11 -7.93
CA LEU A 313 -1.37 13.30 -6.76
C LEU A 313 -2.89 13.16 -6.53
N THR A 314 -3.69 14.10 -7.04
CA THR A 314 -5.15 14.17 -6.81
C THR A 314 -5.97 13.90 -8.08
N ALA A 315 -5.32 13.53 -9.19
CA ALA A 315 -5.96 13.32 -10.49
C ALA A 315 -6.93 12.13 -10.50
N GLU A 316 -7.99 12.24 -11.29
CA GLU A 316 -8.87 11.13 -11.66
C GLU A 316 -8.26 10.32 -12.81
N GLY A 317 -8.46 9.00 -12.79
CA GLY A 317 -7.78 8.06 -13.67
C GLY A 317 -6.29 7.87 -13.36
N GLY A 318 -5.84 8.28 -12.17
CA GLY A 318 -4.43 8.27 -11.76
C GLY A 318 -4.26 8.13 -10.25
N LEU A 319 -3.20 8.74 -9.70
CA LEU A 319 -2.84 8.59 -8.28
C LEU A 319 -3.97 9.00 -7.33
N GLY A 320 -4.83 9.94 -7.71
CA GLY A 320 -5.93 10.38 -6.87
C GLY A 320 -7.02 9.34 -6.65
N ASP A 321 -7.05 8.23 -7.39
CA ASP A 321 -8.03 7.13 -7.24
C ASP A 321 -7.65 6.08 -6.19
N PHE A 322 -6.41 6.11 -5.70
CA PHE A 322 -5.92 5.17 -4.68
C PHE A 322 -6.84 5.18 -3.47
N GLY A 323 -7.07 4.02 -2.89
CA GLY A 323 -7.82 3.89 -1.66
C GLY A 323 -6.93 4.20 -0.46
N TRP A 324 -7.45 5.00 0.47
CA TRP A 324 -6.86 5.23 1.79
C TRP A 324 -7.72 4.53 2.84
N LEU A 325 -7.16 3.53 3.51
CA LEU A 325 -7.76 2.85 4.65
C LEU A 325 -7.15 3.39 5.94
N LEU A 326 -7.93 4.14 6.69
CA LEU A 326 -7.56 4.69 7.99
C LEU A 326 -8.14 3.81 9.10
N GLN A 327 -7.27 3.17 9.88
CA GLN A 327 -7.63 2.39 11.06
C GLN A 327 -7.14 3.12 12.32
N ARG A 328 -8.09 3.71 13.05
CA ARG A 328 -7.79 4.36 14.34
C ARG A 328 -7.49 3.29 15.39
N VAL A 329 -6.69 3.62 16.39
CA VAL A 329 -6.44 2.80 17.59
C VAL A 329 -6.44 3.72 18.81
N GLY A 330 -7.51 3.74 19.60
CA GLY A 330 -7.56 4.54 20.84
C GLY A 330 -7.40 6.06 20.67
N ILE A 331 -7.78 6.61 19.51
CA ILE A 331 -7.80 8.06 19.20
C ILE A 331 -9.09 8.46 18.45
N PRO A 332 -9.50 9.74 18.47
CA PRO A 332 -10.58 10.26 17.63
C PRO A 332 -10.25 10.22 16.13
N ASP A 333 -11.24 10.55 15.27
CA ASP A 333 -10.96 10.81 13.86
C ASP A 333 -10.15 12.10 13.72
N VAL A 334 -9.03 12.02 13.01
CA VAL A 334 -8.06 13.12 12.81
C VAL A 334 -8.20 13.81 11.45
N LEU A 335 -9.10 13.30 10.60
CA LEU A 335 -9.50 13.88 9.31
C LEU A 335 -11.01 14.19 9.26
N ALA A 336 -11.68 14.23 10.41
CA ALA A 336 -13.00 14.84 10.53
C ALA A 336 -12.82 16.34 10.78
N GLU A 337 -13.52 17.18 10.02
CA GLU A 337 -13.59 18.63 10.26
C GLU A 337 -14.19 18.95 11.64
#